data_AF-A0A5C5YR00-F1
#
_entry.id   AF-A0A5C5YR00-F1
#
_cell.length_a   1.000
_cell.length_b   1.000
_cell.length_c   1.000
_cell.angle_alpha   90.00
_cell.angle_beta   90.00
_cell.angle_gamma   90.00
#
_symmetry.space_group_name_H-M   'P 1'
#
loop_
_entity.id
_entity.type
_entity.pdbx_description
1 polymer ?
#
loop_
_entity_poly.entity_id
_entity_poly.type
_entity_poly.pdbx_seq_one_letter_code
_entity_poly.pdbx_strand_id
1 'polypeptide(L)'
;MISSRCSRHLATMVCLLAATVSPADEPAAADSGRLEFRIVAEPTREDDQSVIEVAQQLPPGQKTVTVDGEVRARWVELEDREFGPNANFGRLATRNANGAREALVLIDPLNVTEQDLAQIEKSKDETGRAAISFELNDEGADRFGRLTGDNLPDASGRARRLGVLVDGRLISAPSLRTRITSRAQISGGSMTDAEVDQLVQAISANIPPSASGESVSLFNGQDLTGWHADVPERDNNPEARMPFVVRDGMLVSLGTPGGHLITDEQHGDYRLEVEYRFAGKPGNCGVLVHASQPRALYGMFPQSLEVQMMHENAGDFWCIHEDIAVPDMVARRGPKEKWGGRDGDARRIVNLTDGSEKPLGEWNRMVVECLGNQIKVWVNGDLVNHGHDCTAKQGQIAVQAEGSEVEFRKLLLTPITELSDAAPE
;
A
#
# COMPACT_ATOMS: atom_id res chain seq x y z
N MET A 1 68.29 39.96 20.80
CA MET A 1 67.72 38.70 21.31
C MET A 1 67.06 38.00 20.11
N ILE A 2 67.86 37.27 19.31
CA ILE A 2 67.85 35.79 19.19
C ILE A 2 66.45 35.31 18.74
N SER A 3 66.20 35.17 17.43
CA SER A 3 66.40 33.94 16.61
C SER A 3 65.44 32.82 17.04
N SER A 4 64.58 32.26 16.18
CA SER A 4 64.98 31.49 14.99
C SER A 4 63.84 31.28 13.97
N ARG A 5 64.28 31.03 12.74
CA ARG A 5 63.54 30.57 11.54
C ARG A 5 63.14 29.08 11.62
N CYS A 6 62.40 28.69 10.56
CA CYS A 6 62.21 27.35 9.97
C CYS A 6 61.00 26.55 10.49
N SER A 7 60.25 25.80 9.68
CA SER A 7 60.16 25.61 8.22
C SER A 7 59.06 24.55 7.98
N ARG A 8 58.23 24.76 6.94
CA ARG A 8 57.56 23.76 6.06
C ARG A 8 56.51 22.78 6.61
N HIS A 9 55.36 22.88 5.93
CA HIS A 9 54.50 21.82 5.39
C HIS A 9 53.79 20.90 6.39
N LEU A 10 52.45 20.91 6.38
CA LEU A 10 51.68 19.72 6.02
C LEU A 10 50.22 20.09 5.68
N ALA A 11 49.68 19.31 4.74
CA ALA A 11 48.35 19.39 4.15
C ALA A 11 47.20 19.46 5.16
N THR A 12 46.24 20.34 4.91
CA THR A 12 44.89 20.23 5.49
C THR A 12 44.02 19.50 4.48
N MET A 13 43.99 18.18 4.60
CA MET A 13 43.01 17.33 3.94
C MET A 13 41.66 17.56 4.65
N VAL A 14 40.69 18.10 3.94
CA VAL A 14 39.30 18.18 4.40
C VAL A 14 38.74 16.75 4.32
N CYS A 15 38.64 16.08 5.47
CA CYS A 15 37.87 14.85 5.60
C CYS A 15 36.38 15.18 5.44
N LEU A 16 35.80 14.74 4.32
CA LEU A 16 34.36 14.57 4.17
C LEU A 16 33.96 13.39 5.07
N LEU A 17 33.44 13.66 6.28
CA LEU A 17 32.68 12.65 7.01
C LEU A 17 31.30 12.54 6.34
N ALA A 18 31.15 11.53 5.49
CA ALA A 18 29.85 10.96 5.20
C ALA A 18 29.34 10.33 6.51
N ALA A 19 28.35 10.95 7.13
CA ALA A 19 27.60 10.34 8.22
C ALA A 19 26.81 9.16 7.63
N THR A 20 27.35 7.95 7.80
CA THR A 20 26.59 6.72 7.63
C THR A 20 25.59 6.66 8.78
N VAL A 21 24.31 6.89 8.49
CA VAL A 21 23.23 6.60 9.43
C VAL A 21 23.19 5.09 9.61
N SER A 22 23.64 4.64 10.79
CA SER A 22 23.50 3.26 11.23
C SER A 22 22.05 3.06 11.72
N PRO A 23 21.34 1.99 11.32
CA PRO A 23 20.02 1.70 11.83
C PRO A 23 20.17 1.04 13.21
N ALA A 24 20.27 1.84 14.25
CA ALA A 24 20.16 1.37 15.62
C ALA A 24 19.37 2.40 16.43
N ASP A 25 18.41 1.88 17.20
CA ASP A 25 17.59 2.54 18.21
C ASP A 25 16.43 3.40 17.70
N GLU A 26 15.40 2.74 17.15
CA GLU A 26 14.03 3.24 17.31
C GLU A 26 13.58 3.00 18.77
N PRO A 27 13.03 4.02 19.46
CA PRO A 27 12.47 3.84 20.80
C PRO A 27 11.28 2.89 20.73
N ALA A 28 11.04 2.12 21.80
CA ALA A 28 9.87 1.26 21.94
C ALA A 28 8.59 2.07 21.63
N ALA A 29 8.05 1.85 20.44
CA ALA A 29 6.88 2.54 19.94
C ALA A 29 5.66 2.13 20.79
N ALA A 30 4.74 3.07 20.98
CA ALA A 30 3.39 2.75 21.40
C ALA A 30 2.84 1.64 20.50
N ASP A 31 2.09 0.69 21.10
CA ASP A 31 1.44 -0.49 20.48
C ASP A 31 1.00 -0.20 19.04
N SER A 32 1.92 -0.42 18.09
CA SER A 32 1.83 0.14 16.73
C SER A 32 1.07 -0.79 15.81
N GLY A 33 0.76 -2.00 16.28
CA GLY A 33 0.03 -3.01 15.53
C GLY A 33 0.83 -3.56 14.35
N ARG A 34 2.17 -3.56 14.44
CA ARG A 34 3.02 -4.13 13.39
C ARG A 34 3.18 -5.62 13.59
N LEU A 35 2.85 -6.41 12.58
CA LEU A 35 2.89 -7.87 12.62
C LEU A 35 4.00 -8.38 11.71
N GLU A 36 4.77 -9.35 12.16
CA GLU A 36 5.81 -9.98 11.34
C GLU A 36 5.88 -11.48 11.62
N PHE A 37 6.02 -12.26 10.55
CA PHE A 37 6.26 -13.70 10.65
C PHE A 37 7.70 -14.02 10.28
N ARG A 38 8.37 -14.83 11.11
CA ARG A 38 9.75 -15.27 10.90
C ARG A 38 9.97 -16.70 11.32
N ILE A 39 10.96 -17.36 10.74
CA ILE A 39 11.45 -18.63 11.27
C ILE A 39 12.34 -18.36 12.48
N VAL A 40 12.05 -19.01 13.61
CA VAL A 40 12.90 -18.94 14.80
C VAL A 40 14.03 -19.96 14.66
N ALA A 41 15.27 -19.52 14.89
CA ALA A 41 16.45 -20.37 14.76
C ALA A 41 16.48 -21.45 15.86
N GLU A 42 16.86 -22.68 15.49
CA GLU A 42 16.98 -23.81 16.41
C GLU A 42 18.44 -24.32 16.49
N PRO A 43 19.09 -24.35 17.68
CA PRO A 43 20.52 -24.70 17.81
C PRO A 43 20.91 -26.08 17.27
N THR A 44 19.96 -26.99 17.24
CA THR A 44 20.16 -28.38 16.79
C THR A 44 19.87 -28.59 15.30
N ARG A 45 19.56 -27.53 14.53
CA ARG A 45 19.46 -27.60 13.08
C ARG A 45 20.78 -27.18 12.46
N GLU A 46 21.33 -28.03 11.61
CA GLU A 46 22.63 -27.80 10.96
C GLU A 46 22.64 -26.49 10.16
N ASP A 47 21.56 -26.22 9.40
CA ASP A 47 21.39 -25.00 8.60
C ASP A 47 21.45 -23.70 9.43
N ASP A 48 21.13 -23.76 10.73
CA ASP A 48 21.05 -22.60 11.61
C ASP A 48 22.36 -22.40 12.40
N GLN A 49 23.28 -23.37 12.41
CA GLN A 49 24.45 -23.35 13.31
C GLN A 49 25.39 -22.16 13.03
N SER A 50 25.73 -21.92 11.77
CA SER A 50 26.67 -20.85 11.39
C SER A 50 26.15 -19.48 11.81
N VAL A 51 24.86 -19.21 11.61
CA VAL A 51 24.25 -17.93 12.02
C VAL A 51 24.15 -17.81 13.54
N ILE A 52 23.84 -18.91 14.24
CA ILE A 52 23.76 -18.92 15.71
C ILE A 52 25.15 -18.69 16.34
N GLU A 53 26.20 -19.30 15.80
CA GLU A 53 27.58 -19.14 16.29
C GLU A 53 28.04 -17.68 16.22
N VAL A 54 27.73 -16.99 15.11
CA VAL A 54 28.00 -15.55 14.98
C VAL A 54 27.11 -14.75 15.92
N ALA A 55 25.81 -15.07 16.00
CA ALA A 55 24.85 -14.36 16.82
C ALA A 55 25.19 -14.37 18.32
N GLN A 56 25.70 -15.48 18.83
CA GLN A 56 26.06 -15.66 20.24
C GLN A 56 27.32 -14.90 20.66
N GLN A 57 28.15 -14.49 19.70
CA GLN A 57 29.34 -13.67 19.97
C GLN A 57 29.02 -12.17 20.07
N LEU A 58 27.83 -11.76 19.65
CA LEU A 58 27.43 -10.36 19.64
C LEU A 58 27.17 -9.85 21.07
N PRO A 59 27.60 -8.62 21.39
CA PRO A 59 27.29 -7.99 22.67
C PRO A 59 25.76 -7.80 22.82
N PRO A 60 25.24 -7.70 24.06
CA PRO A 60 23.80 -7.53 24.33
C PRO A 60 23.12 -6.39 23.57
N GLY A 61 23.84 -5.28 23.32
CA GLY A 61 23.30 -4.14 22.58
C GLY A 61 23.22 -4.33 21.05
N GLN A 62 23.89 -5.35 20.50
CA GLN A 62 23.88 -5.61 19.06
C GLN A 62 22.88 -6.73 18.75
N LYS A 63 21.82 -6.38 18.03
CA LYS A 63 20.73 -7.31 17.70
C LYS A 63 20.85 -7.92 16.31
N THR A 64 21.37 -7.17 15.34
CA THR A 64 21.50 -7.61 13.94
C THR A 64 22.69 -8.54 13.76
N VAL A 65 22.47 -9.68 13.12
CA VAL A 65 23.47 -10.70 12.81
C VAL A 65 23.79 -10.67 11.33
N THR A 66 25.05 -10.38 11.02
CA THR A 66 25.57 -10.33 9.65
C THR A 66 26.51 -11.50 9.43
N VAL A 67 26.28 -12.28 8.37
CA VAL A 67 27.14 -13.38 7.93
C VAL A 67 27.50 -13.10 6.47
N ASP A 68 28.79 -13.15 6.13
CA ASP A 68 29.30 -12.86 4.79
C ASP A 68 28.86 -11.51 4.19
N GLY A 69 28.67 -10.50 5.05
CA GLY A 69 28.27 -9.15 4.64
C GLY A 69 26.76 -8.94 4.46
N GLU A 70 25.94 -9.99 4.65
CA GLU A 70 24.48 -9.92 4.57
C GLU A 70 23.83 -10.10 5.93
N VAL A 71 22.73 -9.38 6.19
CA VAL A 71 21.93 -9.58 7.41
C VAL A 71 21.17 -10.90 7.28
N ARG A 72 21.44 -11.85 8.18
CA ARG A 72 20.87 -13.21 8.15
C ARG A 72 19.96 -13.54 9.32
N ALA A 73 20.06 -12.80 10.42
CA ALA A 73 19.19 -12.96 11.57
C ALA A 73 19.15 -11.69 12.43
N ARG A 74 18.20 -11.63 13.36
CA ARG A 74 18.19 -10.61 14.41
C ARG A 74 17.70 -11.18 15.73
N TRP A 75 18.24 -10.64 16.82
CA TRP A 75 17.73 -10.88 18.17
C TRP A 75 16.45 -10.07 18.40
N VAL A 76 15.41 -10.75 18.90
CA VAL A 76 14.12 -10.14 19.25
C VAL A 76 13.77 -10.49 20.68
N GLU A 77 13.18 -9.54 21.40
CA GLU A 77 12.75 -9.74 22.78
C GLU A 77 11.63 -10.79 22.84
N LEU A 78 11.72 -11.70 23.80
CA LEU A 78 10.67 -12.67 24.09
C LEU A 78 9.65 -12.06 25.04
N GLU A 79 8.38 -12.13 24.68
CA GLU A 79 7.31 -11.85 25.62
C GLU A 79 7.04 -13.09 26.48
N ASP A 80 7.84 -13.27 27.53
CA ASP A 80 7.85 -14.48 28.38
C ASP A 80 6.45 -14.85 28.92
N ARG A 81 5.57 -13.86 29.16
CA ARG A 81 4.19 -14.09 29.60
C ARG A 81 3.37 -14.82 28.54
N GLU A 82 3.54 -14.45 27.27
CA GLU A 82 2.69 -14.94 26.18
C GLU A 82 3.03 -16.34 25.72
N PHE A 83 4.22 -16.84 26.00
CA PHE A 83 4.57 -18.24 25.73
C PHE A 83 3.97 -19.23 26.75
N GLY A 84 3.44 -18.74 27.87
CA GLY A 84 2.82 -19.54 28.91
C GLY A 84 3.80 -20.31 29.82
N PRO A 85 3.30 -20.90 30.93
CA PRO A 85 4.14 -21.49 31.98
C PRO A 85 4.89 -22.78 31.56
N ASN A 86 4.50 -23.39 30.45
CA ASN A 86 5.09 -24.63 29.91
C ASN A 86 5.94 -24.39 28.66
N ALA A 87 6.32 -23.14 28.38
CA ALA A 87 7.13 -22.77 27.25
C ALA A 87 8.48 -23.50 27.25
N ASN A 88 8.61 -24.52 26.38
CA ASN A 88 9.88 -25.20 26.20
C ASN A 88 10.77 -24.41 25.23
N PHE A 89 11.43 -23.37 25.74
CA PHE A 89 12.42 -22.59 25.03
C PHE A 89 13.69 -23.38 24.68
N GLY A 90 13.86 -24.61 25.21
CA GLY A 90 15.06 -25.43 24.99
C GLY A 90 15.30 -25.83 23.53
N ARG A 91 14.33 -25.56 22.64
CA ARG A 91 14.49 -25.74 21.19
C ARG A 91 14.87 -24.46 20.44
N LEU A 92 14.74 -23.28 21.05
CA LEU A 92 14.98 -22.00 20.41
C LEU A 92 16.41 -21.52 20.72
N ALA A 93 17.04 -20.86 19.76
CA ALA A 93 18.28 -20.14 20.00
C ALA A 93 17.95 -18.88 20.80
N THR A 94 18.37 -18.84 22.07
CA THR A 94 18.07 -17.74 22.99
C THR A 94 19.33 -17.16 23.62
N ARG A 95 19.24 -15.93 24.12
CA ARG A 95 20.24 -15.30 24.99
C ARG A 95 19.57 -14.43 26.04
N ASN A 96 20.33 -14.07 27.08
CA ASN A 96 19.95 -13.01 28.00
C ASN A 96 20.73 -11.75 27.64
N ALA A 97 20.03 -10.65 27.38
CA ALA A 97 20.61 -9.36 27.01
C ALA A 97 19.95 -8.26 27.86
N ASN A 98 20.75 -7.56 28.67
CA ASN A 98 20.30 -6.43 29.49
C ASN A 98 19.07 -6.73 30.39
N GLY A 99 18.95 -7.97 30.89
CA GLY A 99 17.84 -8.38 31.75
C GLY A 99 16.59 -8.85 31.00
N ALA A 100 16.57 -8.77 29.67
CA ALA A 100 15.54 -9.36 28.84
C ALA A 100 16.04 -10.68 28.21
N ARG A 101 15.11 -11.61 27.97
CA ARG A 101 15.39 -12.81 27.19
C ARG A 101 15.10 -12.51 25.73
N GLU A 102 15.99 -12.93 24.85
CA GLU A 102 15.85 -12.74 23.42
C GLU A 102 15.89 -14.08 22.70
N ALA A 103 15.15 -14.18 21.60
CA ALA A 103 15.24 -15.28 20.64
C ALA A 103 15.83 -14.80 19.32
N LEU A 104 16.53 -15.69 18.63
CA LEU A 104 17.08 -15.41 17.32
C LEU A 104 16.05 -15.75 16.24
N VAL A 105 15.62 -14.76 15.46
CA VAL A 105 14.80 -14.97 14.27
C VAL A 105 15.64 -14.84 13.02
N LEU A 106 15.44 -15.74 12.06
CA LEU A 106 16.11 -15.72 10.78
C LEU A 106 15.52 -14.62 9.89
N ILE A 107 16.36 -13.94 9.12
CA ILE A 107 15.92 -12.99 8.11
C ILE A 107 15.96 -13.70 6.77
N ASP A 108 14.79 -13.84 6.16
CA ASP A 108 14.59 -14.44 4.86
C ASP A 108 14.01 -13.40 3.88
N PRO A 109 14.15 -13.61 2.55
CA PRO A 109 13.65 -12.67 1.56
C PRO A 109 12.12 -12.66 1.44
N LEU A 110 11.42 -13.65 2.01
CA LEU A 110 9.97 -13.82 1.97
C LEU A 110 9.34 -13.15 3.19
N ASN A 111 9.65 -11.86 3.37
CA ASN A 111 9.17 -11.06 4.48
C ASN A 111 7.63 -10.98 4.47
N VAL A 112 6.97 -11.64 5.44
CA VAL A 112 5.52 -11.58 5.61
C VAL A 112 5.15 -10.72 6.83
N THR A 113 4.27 -9.75 6.61
CA THR A 113 3.89 -8.68 7.54
C THR A 113 2.38 -8.43 7.56
N GLU A 114 1.91 -7.42 8.30
CA GLU A 114 0.51 -6.97 8.24
C GLU A 114 0.05 -6.55 6.82
N GLN A 115 0.98 -6.12 5.96
CA GLN A 115 0.68 -5.73 4.57
C GLN A 115 0.29 -6.92 3.67
N ASP A 116 0.57 -8.14 4.14
CA ASP A 116 0.28 -9.39 3.45
C ASP A 116 -1.07 -9.99 3.88
N LEU A 117 -1.74 -9.35 4.85
CA LEU A 117 -3.06 -9.76 5.31
C LEU A 117 -4.15 -9.16 4.41
N ALA A 118 -5.24 -9.91 4.26
CA ALA A 118 -6.52 -9.43 3.76
C ALA A 118 -7.47 -9.08 4.91
N GLN A 119 -7.40 -9.84 6.01
CA GLN A 119 -8.25 -9.67 7.17
C GLN A 119 -7.58 -10.23 8.43
N ILE A 120 -7.88 -9.64 9.58
CA ILE A 120 -7.55 -10.18 10.90
C ILE A 120 -8.76 -10.04 11.82
N GLU A 121 -9.02 -11.06 12.64
CA GLU A 121 -10.17 -11.09 13.51
C GLU A 121 -9.88 -11.85 14.81
N LYS A 122 -10.62 -11.47 15.86
CA LYS A 122 -10.64 -12.25 17.09
C LYS A 122 -11.36 -13.58 16.85
N SER A 123 -10.77 -14.64 17.35
CA SER A 123 -11.33 -15.98 17.31
C SER A 123 -11.14 -16.70 18.65
N LYS A 124 -11.53 -17.98 18.69
CA LYS A 124 -11.25 -18.87 19.82
C LYS A 124 -10.48 -20.08 19.34
N ASP A 125 -9.53 -20.54 20.15
CA ASP A 125 -8.81 -21.78 19.89
C ASP A 125 -9.66 -23.03 20.24
N GLU A 126 -9.10 -24.22 20.01
CA GLU A 126 -9.77 -25.51 20.30
C GLU A 126 -10.13 -25.69 21.78
N THR A 127 -9.51 -24.93 22.68
CA THR A 127 -9.77 -24.95 24.13
C THR A 127 -10.72 -23.85 24.58
N GLY A 128 -11.22 -23.02 23.65
CA GLY A 128 -12.13 -21.90 23.90
C GLY A 128 -11.45 -20.63 24.40
N ARG A 129 -10.11 -20.55 24.36
CA ARG A 129 -9.35 -19.35 24.74
C ARG A 129 -9.29 -18.37 23.58
N ALA A 130 -9.09 -17.09 23.91
CA ALA A 130 -8.93 -16.03 22.91
C ALA A 130 -7.76 -16.35 21.97
N ALA A 131 -7.99 -16.15 20.68
CA ALA A 131 -7.01 -16.36 19.62
C ALA A 131 -7.19 -15.30 18.52
N ILE A 132 -6.23 -15.21 17.61
CA ILE A 132 -6.31 -14.31 16.46
C ILE A 132 -6.34 -15.16 15.21
N SER A 133 -7.38 -15.01 14.40
CA SER A 133 -7.42 -15.58 13.05
C SER A 133 -7.05 -14.51 12.03
N PHE A 134 -6.35 -14.89 10.98
CA PHE A 134 -6.04 -13.99 9.87
C PHE A 134 -6.18 -14.70 8.52
N GLU A 135 -6.51 -13.92 7.51
CA GLU A 135 -6.56 -14.30 6.11
C GLU A 135 -5.53 -13.48 5.34
N LEU A 136 -4.82 -14.11 4.42
CA LEU A 136 -3.79 -13.49 3.58
C LEU A 136 -4.41 -12.95 2.30
N ASN A 137 -3.87 -11.84 1.78
CA ASN A 137 -4.11 -11.44 0.40
C ASN A 137 -3.32 -12.33 -0.56
N ASP A 138 -3.53 -12.21 -1.87
CA ASP A 138 -2.92 -13.11 -2.86
C ASP A 138 -1.38 -13.11 -2.82
N GLU A 139 -0.75 -11.93 -2.70
CA GLU A 139 0.70 -11.84 -2.58
C GLU A 139 1.20 -12.46 -1.27
N GLY A 140 0.47 -12.22 -0.17
CA GLY A 140 0.74 -12.79 1.14
C GLY A 140 0.61 -14.30 1.15
N ALA A 141 -0.40 -14.85 0.49
CA ALA A 141 -0.63 -16.28 0.32
C ALA A 141 0.54 -16.95 -0.42
N ASP A 142 1.04 -16.31 -1.48
CA ASP A 142 2.20 -16.77 -2.23
C ASP A 142 3.50 -16.69 -1.42
N ARG A 143 3.79 -15.53 -0.81
CA ARG A 143 5.00 -15.32 0.01
C ARG A 143 5.01 -16.26 1.20
N PHE A 144 3.91 -16.33 1.95
CA PHE A 144 3.80 -17.18 3.12
C PHE A 144 3.75 -18.65 2.76
N GLY A 145 3.14 -19.01 1.63
CA GLY A 145 3.16 -20.37 1.09
C GLY A 145 4.57 -20.86 0.76
N ARG A 146 5.44 -19.98 0.23
CA ARG A 146 6.86 -20.29 0.02
C ARG A 146 7.61 -20.37 1.34
N LEU A 147 7.49 -19.36 2.22
CA LEU A 147 8.15 -19.32 3.52
C LEU A 147 7.83 -20.58 4.33
N THR A 148 6.54 -20.91 4.45
CA THR A 148 6.09 -22.06 5.21
C THR A 148 6.39 -23.38 4.50
N GLY A 149 6.33 -23.41 3.17
CA GLY A 149 6.66 -24.57 2.35
C GLY A 149 8.12 -24.98 2.45
N ASP A 150 9.03 -24.01 2.44
CA ASP A 150 10.49 -24.23 2.51
C ASP A 150 10.95 -24.62 3.92
N ASN A 151 10.08 -24.43 4.92
CA ASN A 151 10.35 -24.68 6.33
C ASN A 151 9.49 -25.79 6.94
N LEU A 152 8.90 -26.65 6.09
CA LEU A 152 8.18 -27.84 6.51
C LEU A 152 9.06 -28.82 7.32
N PRO A 153 8.45 -29.75 8.08
CA PRO A 153 9.21 -30.76 8.80
C PRO A 153 10.18 -31.50 7.89
N ASP A 154 11.43 -31.66 8.35
CA ASP A 154 12.43 -32.43 7.61
C ASP A 154 12.10 -33.94 7.58
N ALA A 155 12.95 -34.73 6.92
CA ALA A 155 12.74 -36.18 6.77
C ALA A 155 12.62 -36.94 8.11
N SER A 156 13.06 -36.36 9.23
CA SER A 156 12.90 -36.92 10.57
C SER A 156 11.56 -36.56 11.24
N GLY A 157 10.70 -35.80 10.55
CA GLY A 157 9.43 -35.28 11.05
C GLY A 157 9.60 -34.06 11.96
N ARG A 158 10.79 -33.45 11.97
CA ARG A 158 11.11 -32.34 12.86
C ARG A 158 10.67 -31.01 12.27
N ALA A 159 9.58 -30.46 12.82
CA ALA A 159 9.06 -29.14 12.50
C ALA A 159 9.96 -27.99 13.00
N ARG A 160 10.13 -26.96 12.17
CA ARG A 160 10.65 -25.63 12.56
C ARG A 160 9.59 -24.85 13.36
N ARG A 161 10.00 -23.75 14.00
CA ARG A 161 9.08 -22.83 14.69
C ARG A 161 8.82 -21.58 13.85
N LEU A 162 7.54 -21.28 13.64
CA LEU A 162 7.09 -20.06 12.99
C LEU A 162 6.86 -19.01 14.09
N GLY A 163 7.78 -18.08 14.22
CA GLY A 163 7.69 -16.95 15.12
C GLY A 163 6.66 -15.93 14.65
N VAL A 164 5.81 -15.51 15.58
CA VAL A 164 4.85 -14.42 15.41
C VAL A 164 5.34 -13.26 16.24
N LEU A 165 5.66 -12.15 15.59
CA LEU A 165 6.18 -10.95 16.22
C LEU A 165 5.15 -9.84 16.13
N VAL A 166 4.95 -9.15 17.25
CA VAL A 166 4.13 -7.95 17.33
C VAL A 166 5.01 -6.84 17.88
N ASP A 167 5.07 -5.72 17.15
CA ASP A 167 5.90 -4.55 17.50
C ASP A 167 7.35 -4.93 17.83
N GLY A 168 7.89 -5.89 17.07
CA GLY A 168 9.26 -6.37 17.20
C GLY A 168 9.52 -7.33 18.38
N ARG A 169 8.50 -7.68 19.17
CA ARG A 169 8.56 -8.66 20.27
C ARG A 169 8.01 -10.00 19.79
N LEU A 170 8.70 -11.10 20.07
CA LEU A 170 8.21 -12.43 19.77
C LEU A 170 7.14 -12.81 20.80
N ILE A 171 5.90 -13.02 20.35
CA ILE A 171 4.76 -13.34 21.21
C ILE A 171 4.37 -14.82 21.16
N SER A 172 4.69 -15.51 20.06
CA SER A 172 4.42 -16.94 19.91
C SER A 172 5.39 -17.59 18.92
N ALA A 173 5.57 -18.90 19.02
CA ALA A 173 6.38 -19.70 18.10
C ALA A 173 5.81 -21.13 17.91
N PRO A 174 4.64 -21.29 17.29
CA PRO A 174 4.04 -22.60 17.00
C PRO A 174 4.94 -23.48 16.13
N SER A 175 4.71 -24.79 16.19
CA SER A 175 5.40 -25.75 15.30
C SER A 175 4.79 -25.68 13.90
N LEU A 176 5.63 -25.40 12.91
CA LEU A 176 5.24 -25.34 11.52
C LEU A 176 5.17 -26.75 10.94
N ARG A 177 3.96 -27.24 10.66
CA ARG A 177 3.72 -28.62 10.20
C ARG A 177 3.18 -28.70 8.77
N THR A 178 2.51 -27.64 8.33
CA THR A 178 1.83 -27.58 7.05
C THR A 178 2.14 -26.26 6.38
N ARG A 179 2.04 -26.24 5.04
CA ARG A 179 2.11 -25.01 4.26
C ARG A 179 0.86 -24.18 4.55
N ILE A 180 1.02 -22.87 4.71
CA ILE A 180 -0.07 -21.93 4.94
C ILE A 180 -0.16 -21.03 3.71
N THR A 181 -1.31 -21.03 3.04
CA THR A 181 -1.53 -20.30 1.77
C THR A 181 -2.84 -19.50 1.76
N SER A 182 -3.52 -19.37 2.89
CA SER A 182 -4.78 -18.60 2.95
C SER A 182 -5.07 -18.13 4.36
N ARG A 183 -5.49 -19.04 5.24
CA ARG A 183 -5.92 -18.73 6.61
C ARG A 183 -5.01 -19.40 7.64
N ALA A 184 -4.73 -18.68 8.71
CA ALA A 184 -4.09 -19.24 9.89
C ALA A 184 -4.60 -18.61 11.19
N GLN A 185 -4.31 -19.27 12.30
CA GLN A 185 -4.69 -18.84 13.64
C GLN A 185 -3.43 -18.77 14.53
N ILE A 186 -3.30 -17.66 15.25
CA ILE A 186 -2.32 -17.45 16.31
C ILE A 186 -3.00 -17.80 17.64
N SER A 187 -2.59 -18.91 18.24
CA SER A 187 -3.15 -19.46 19.47
C SER A 187 -2.06 -19.95 20.41
N GLY A 188 -2.45 -20.35 21.64
CA GLY A 188 -1.54 -20.97 22.60
C GLY A 188 -0.87 -20.03 23.60
N GLY A 189 -1.25 -18.75 23.63
CA GLY A 189 -0.73 -17.77 24.59
C GLY A 189 -1.57 -17.59 25.85
N SER A 190 -1.17 -16.63 26.70
CA SER A 190 -1.95 -16.23 27.89
C SER A 190 -2.71 -14.90 27.70
N MET A 191 -2.80 -14.46 26.44
CA MET A 191 -3.61 -13.31 26.01
C MET A 191 -5.03 -13.38 26.56
N THR A 192 -5.43 -12.28 27.19
CA THR A 192 -6.80 -12.03 27.60
C THR A 192 -7.65 -11.62 26.39
N ASP A 193 -8.97 -11.73 26.53
CA ASP A 193 -9.90 -11.26 25.50
C ASP A 193 -9.66 -9.79 25.11
N ALA A 194 -9.34 -8.93 26.08
CA ALA A 194 -9.08 -7.51 25.87
C ALA A 194 -7.77 -7.25 25.11
N GLU A 195 -6.73 -8.04 25.38
CA GLU A 195 -5.44 -7.96 24.66
C GLU A 195 -5.60 -8.38 23.21
N VAL A 196 -6.40 -9.43 22.96
CA VAL A 196 -6.74 -9.84 21.59
C VAL A 196 -7.54 -8.75 20.88
N ASP A 197 -8.53 -8.14 21.54
CA ASP A 197 -9.32 -7.05 20.94
C ASP A 197 -8.44 -5.85 20.57
N GLN A 198 -7.54 -5.44 21.47
CA GLN A 198 -6.60 -4.34 21.22
C GLN A 198 -5.66 -4.65 20.06
N LEU A 199 -5.09 -5.86 20.04
CA LEU A 199 -4.15 -6.27 19.00
C LEU A 199 -4.82 -6.39 17.62
N VAL A 200 -6.02 -6.96 17.56
CA VAL A 200 -6.81 -7.01 16.32
C VAL A 200 -7.12 -5.61 15.84
N GLN A 201 -7.55 -4.70 16.73
CA GLN A 201 -7.84 -3.32 16.34
C GLN A 201 -6.59 -2.60 15.81
N ALA A 202 -5.44 -2.76 16.46
CA ALA A 202 -4.19 -2.12 16.06
C ALA A 202 -3.67 -2.67 14.73
N ILE A 203 -3.68 -4.00 14.54
CA ILE A 203 -3.22 -4.61 13.29
C ILE A 203 -4.19 -4.30 12.15
N SER A 204 -5.51 -4.40 12.36
CA SER A 204 -6.51 -4.10 11.33
C SER A 204 -6.37 -2.69 10.77
N ALA A 205 -5.96 -1.71 11.57
CA ALA A 205 -5.72 -0.35 11.12
C ALA A 205 -4.53 -0.22 10.14
N ASN A 206 -3.65 -1.23 10.09
CA ASN A 206 -2.47 -1.27 9.23
C ASN A 206 -2.61 -2.26 8.05
N ILE A 207 -3.71 -3.02 7.96
CA ILE A 207 -3.95 -3.95 6.86
C ILE A 207 -4.36 -3.14 5.61
N PRO A 208 -3.69 -3.32 4.46
CA PRO A 208 -4.11 -2.68 3.22
C PRO A 208 -5.45 -3.26 2.76
N PRO A 209 -6.35 -2.44 2.18
CA PRO A 209 -7.61 -2.93 1.66
C PRO A 209 -7.38 -4.10 0.65
N SER A 210 -7.93 -5.27 0.95
CA SER A 210 -7.71 -6.53 0.21
C SER A 210 -8.12 -6.43 -1.27
N ALA A 211 -7.29 -6.97 -2.18
CA ALA A 211 -7.46 -6.93 -3.64
C ALA A 211 -8.58 -7.82 -4.23
N SER A 212 -9.33 -8.55 -3.39
CA SER A 212 -10.62 -9.15 -3.74
C SER A 212 -11.60 -8.89 -2.58
N GLY A 213 -12.08 -7.66 -2.51
CA GLY A 213 -12.66 -7.08 -1.30
C GLY A 213 -14.04 -6.50 -1.48
N GLU A 214 -14.74 -6.42 -0.36
CA GLU A 214 -15.96 -5.64 -0.18
C GLU A 214 -15.78 -4.23 -0.75
N SER A 215 -16.78 -3.74 -1.48
CA SER A 215 -16.70 -2.43 -2.10
C SER A 215 -16.62 -1.32 -1.04
N VAL A 216 -15.61 -0.46 -1.13
CA VAL A 216 -15.41 0.67 -0.21
C VAL A 216 -15.90 1.95 -0.87
N SER A 217 -16.72 2.72 -0.17
CA SER A 217 -17.05 4.08 -0.61
C SER A 217 -15.87 4.99 -0.31
N LEU A 218 -15.26 5.56 -1.35
CA LEU A 218 -14.19 6.55 -1.20
C LEU A 218 -14.72 7.86 -0.60
N PHE A 219 -16.03 8.09 -0.64
CA PHE A 219 -16.67 9.26 -0.02
C PHE A 219 -17.68 8.82 1.04
N ASN A 220 -17.56 9.37 2.25
CA ASN A 220 -18.36 8.95 3.41
C ASN A 220 -19.73 9.63 3.54
N GLY A 221 -20.06 10.57 2.63
CA GLY A 221 -21.33 11.30 2.65
C GLY A 221 -21.40 12.45 3.66
N GLN A 222 -20.36 12.71 4.44
CA GLN A 222 -20.34 13.69 5.52
C GLN A 222 -19.26 14.74 5.35
N ASP A 223 -18.04 14.32 5.05
CA ASP A 223 -16.86 15.17 4.89
C ASP A 223 -15.86 14.57 3.88
N LEU A 224 -14.71 15.22 3.74
CA LEU A 224 -13.66 14.83 2.80
C LEU A 224 -12.55 14.00 3.48
N THR A 225 -12.84 13.30 4.57
CA THR A 225 -11.88 12.39 5.20
C THR A 225 -11.39 11.34 4.18
N GLY A 226 -10.07 11.11 4.13
CA GLY A 226 -9.43 10.26 3.13
C GLY A 226 -9.05 10.97 1.83
N TRP A 227 -9.22 12.30 1.79
CA TRP A 227 -8.85 13.14 0.65
C TRP A 227 -8.09 14.39 1.09
N HIS A 228 -7.24 14.88 0.19
CA HIS A 228 -6.65 16.22 0.27
C HIS A 228 -6.87 16.98 -1.05
N ALA A 229 -6.97 18.30 -0.96
CA ALA A 229 -7.18 19.16 -2.11
C ALA A 229 -5.86 19.80 -2.57
N ASP A 230 -5.53 19.67 -3.85
CA ASP A 230 -4.48 20.43 -4.53
C ASP A 230 -5.11 21.52 -5.41
N VAL A 231 -5.03 22.77 -4.96
CA VAL A 231 -5.69 23.92 -5.59
C VAL A 231 -4.67 25.05 -5.75
N PRO A 232 -4.02 25.18 -6.93
CA PRO A 232 -2.92 26.12 -7.14
C PRO A 232 -3.22 27.58 -6.77
N GLU A 233 -4.46 28.03 -6.94
CA GLU A 233 -4.85 29.39 -6.55
C GLU A 233 -4.67 29.65 -5.04
N ARG A 234 -4.88 28.62 -4.20
CA ARG A 234 -4.86 28.74 -2.74
C ARG A 234 -3.46 28.88 -2.15
N ASP A 235 -2.41 28.55 -2.91
CA ASP A 235 -1.02 28.76 -2.51
C ASP A 235 -0.72 30.25 -2.27
N ASN A 236 -1.25 31.11 -3.13
CA ASN A 236 -1.04 32.56 -3.08
C ASN A 236 -2.25 33.31 -2.50
N ASN A 237 -3.38 32.63 -2.33
CA ASN A 237 -4.60 33.17 -1.74
C ASN A 237 -5.27 32.13 -0.83
N PRO A 238 -4.82 31.95 0.43
CA PRO A 238 -5.36 30.94 1.34
C PRO A 238 -6.88 31.04 1.60
N GLU A 239 -7.43 32.25 1.47
CA GLU A 239 -8.85 32.59 1.61
C GLU A 239 -9.66 32.30 0.35
N ALA A 240 -9.03 31.92 -0.77
CA ALA A 240 -9.76 31.48 -1.95
C ALA A 240 -10.64 30.28 -1.61
N ARG A 241 -11.83 30.29 -2.21
CA ARG A 241 -12.87 29.28 -2.02
C ARG A 241 -12.31 27.88 -2.26
N MET A 242 -12.64 26.94 -1.37
CA MET A 242 -12.41 25.53 -1.64
C MET A 242 -13.38 25.06 -2.74
N PRO A 243 -12.89 24.56 -3.90
CA PRO A 243 -13.75 24.13 -4.99
C PRO A 243 -14.42 22.77 -4.74
N PHE A 244 -14.06 22.07 -3.67
CA PHE A 244 -14.65 20.79 -3.27
C PHE A 244 -15.40 20.97 -1.96
N VAL A 245 -16.68 20.62 -1.93
CA VAL A 245 -17.53 20.74 -0.74
C VAL A 245 -18.44 19.52 -0.60
N VAL A 246 -18.91 19.28 0.62
CA VAL A 246 -20.01 18.35 0.86
C VAL A 246 -21.32 19.13 0.92
N ARG A 247 -22.30 18.73 0.11
CA ARG A 247 -23.62 19.35 0.06
C ARG A 247 -24.68 18.26 -0.11
N ASP A 248 -25.66 18.24 0.79
CA ASP A 248 -26.76 17.27 0.78
C ASP A 248 -26.31 15.81 0.71
N GLY A 249 -25.22 15.48 1.42
CA GLY A 249 -24.64 14.14 1.44
C GLY A 249 -23.88 13.74 0.18
N MET A 250 -23.61 14.68 -0.73
CA MET A 250 -22.87 14.48 -1.97
C MET A 250 -21.54 15.23 -1.94
N LEU A 251 -20.53 14.68 -2.61
CA LEU A 251 -19.34 15.44 -2.97
C LEU A 251 -19.69 16.35 -4.14
N VAL A 252 -19.37 17.63 -4.04
CA VAL A 252 -19.61 18.61 -5.09
C VAL A 252 -18.29 19.26 -5.49
N SER A 253 -17.93 19.08 -6.76
CA SER A 253 -16.91 19.89 -7.42
C SER A 253 -17.58 21.14 -7.99
N LEU A 254 -17.12 22.31 -7.57
CA LEU A 254 -17.69 23.61 -7.92
C LEU A 254 -17.07 24.18 -9.21
N GLY A 255 -16.12 23.46 -9.80
CA GLY A 255 -15.40 23.82 -11.02
C GLY A 255 -14.39 24.96 -10.88
N THR A 256 -14.56 25.87 -9.92
CA THR A 256 -13.67 27.03 -9.73
C THR A 256 -13.43 27.34 -8.25
N PRO A 257 -12.18 27.67 -7.84
CA PRO A 257 -10.95 27.66 -8.64
C PRO A 257 -10.55 26.27 -9.14
N GLY A 258 -9.67 26.21 -10.14
CA GLY A 258 -9.22 24.94 -10.72
C GLY A 258 -8.34 24.14 -9.75
N GLY A 259 -8.47 22.82 -9.76
CA GLY A 259 -7.69 21.94 -8.88
C GLY A 259 -8.22 20.51 -8.85
N HIS A 260 -7.69 19.73 -7.91
CA HIS A 260 -8.00 18.32 -7.77
C HIS A 260 -8.27 17.97 -6.30
N LEU A 261 -9.25 17.12 -6.05
CA LEU A 261 -9.43 16.42 -4.79
C LEU A 261 -8.86 15.02 -4.98
N ILE A 262 -7.83 14.67 -4.21
CA ILE A 262 -6.98 13.49 -4.42
C ILE A 262 -7.11 12.57 -3.20
N THR A 263 -7.27 11.26 -3.43
CA THR A 263 -7.30 10.28 -2.34
C THR A 263 -5.97 10.28 -1.59
N ASP A 264 -6.00 10.09 -0.27
CA ASP A 264 -4.77 9.93 0.51
C ASP A 264 -4.07 8.60 0.16
N GLU A 265 -4.86 7.56 -0.12
CA GLU A 265 -4.37 6.23 -0.50
C GLU A 265 -4.12 6.08 -2.00
N GLN A 266 -3.24 5.14 -2.34
CA GLN A 266 -2.99 4.68 -3.71
C GLN A 266 -3.70 3.36 -3.97
N HIS A 267 -4.17 3.20 -5.21
CA HIS A 267 -4.89 2.01 -5.67
C HIS A 267 -4.28 1.50 -6.99
N GLY A 268 -4.28 0.18 -7.17
CA GLY A 268 -3.79 -0.51 -8.37
C GLY A 268 -4.91 -1.16 -9.15
N ASP A 269 -5.19 -2.43 -8.84
CA ASP A 269 -6.21 -3.24 -9.50
C ASP A 269 -7.59 -3.04 -8.84
N TYR A 270 -8.47 -2.28 -9.50
CA TYR A 270 -9.78 -1.95 -8.97
C TYR A 270 -10.80 -1.60 -10.07
N ARG A 271 -12.08 -1.74 -9.73
CA ARG A 271 -13.22 -1.11 -10.38
C ARG A 271 -13.65 0.09 -9.57
N LEU A 272 -13.73 1.25 -10.19
CA LEU A 272 -14.30 2.46 -9.64
C LEU A 272 -15.65 2.73 -10.30
N GLU A 273 -16.72 2.72 -9.51
CA GLU A 273 -18.04 3.16 -9.93
C GLU A 273 -18.29 4.60 -9.48
N VAL A 274 -18.61 5.46 -10.45
CA VAL A 274 -18.84 6.89 -10.26
C VAL A 274 -20.26 7.21 -10.70
N GLU A 275 -21.07 7.75 -9.79
CA GLU A 275 -22.37 8.33 -10.16
C GLU A 275 -22.30 9.84 -10.02
N TYR A 276 -22.46 10.53 -11.16
CA TYR A 276 -22.29 11.97 -11.26
C TYR A 276 -23.39 12.63 -12.07
N ARG A 277 -23.55 13.94 -11.88
CA ARG A 277 -24.35 14.79 -12.78
C ARG A 277 -23.81 16.21 -12.83
N PHE A 278 -24.03 16.88 -13.97
CA PHE A 278 -23.92 18.33 -14.05
C PHE A 278 -25.20 18.96 -13.49
N ALA A 279 -25.09 19.60 -12.32
CA ALA A 279 -26.24 20.19 -11.64
C ALA A 279 -26.71 21.51 -12.27
N GLY A 280 -25.84 22.16 -13.05
CA GLY A 280 -26.09 23.45 -13.68
C GLY A 280 -25.69 23.44 -15.16
N LYS A 281 -24.89 24.41 -15.58
CA LYS A 281 -24.35 24.44 -16.94
C LYS A 281 -23.36 23.27 -17.11
N PRO A 282 -23.50 22.43 -18.14
CA PRO A 282 -22.52 21.38 -18.40
C PRO A 282 -21.20 21.99 -18.87
N GLY A 283 -20.13 21.24 -18.68
CA GLY A 283 -18.80 21.62 -19.12
C GLY A 283 -17.80 20.54 -18.73
N ASN A 284 -16.70 20.93 -18.07
CA ASN A 284 -15.60 20.01 -17.80
C ASN A 284 -15.50 19.56 -16.35
N CYS A 285 -15.07 18.30 -16.19
CA CYS A 285 -14.68 17.62 -14.97
C CYS A 285 -13.99 16.31 -15.40
N GLY A 286 -13.42 15.56 -14.46
CA GLY A 286 -12.76 14.30 -14.78
C GLY A 286 -12.46 13.48 -13.55
N VAL A 287 -12.27 12.19 -13.79
CA VAL A 287 -11.69 11.25 -12.82
C VAL A 287 -10.31 10.90 -13.33
N LEU A 288 -9.28 11.22 -12.54
CA LEU A 288 -7.89 10.93 -12.87
C LEU A 288 -7.50 9.67 -12.10
N VAL A 289 -7.09 8.63 -12.84
CA VAL A 289 -6.60 7.38 -12.27
C VAL A 289 -5.09 7.34 -12.30
N HIS A 290 -4.53 6.64 -11.31
CA HIS A 290 -3.09 6.51 -11.12
C HIS A 290 -2.37 7.87 -11.01
N ALA A 291 -3.00 8.82 -10.33
CA ALA A 291 -2.41 10.12 -10.03
C ALA A 291 -1.17 9.97 -9.13
N SER A 292 -0.12 10.71 -9.44
CA SER A 292 1.14 10.66 -8.68
C SER A 292 1.70 12.06 -8.43
N GLN A 293 2.61 12.56 -9.27
CA GLN A 293 3.25 13.85 -9.08
C GLN A 293 2.23 14.99 -9.26
N PRO A 294 1.89 15.79 -8.22
CA PRO A 294 0.97 16.91 -8.36
C PRO A 294 1.53 17.97 -9.32
N ARG A 295 0.63 18.64 -10.04
CA ARG A 295 0.95 19.79 -10.91
C ARG A 295 2.03 19.53 -11.97
N ALA A 296 2.19 18.29 -12.39
CA ALA A 296 3.13 17.88 -13.44
C ALA A 296 2.89 18.61 -14.77
N LEU A 297 1.63 18.93 -15.09
CA LEU A 297 1.27 19.64 -16.33
C LEU A 297 0.52 20.95 -16.05
N TYR A 298 0.94 22.01 -16.74
CA TYR A 298 0.42 23.39 -16.63
C TYR A 298 0.36 23.97 -15.21
N GLY A 299 1.12 23.39 -14.27
CA GLY A 299 1.08 23.80 -12.87
C GLY A 299 -0.23 23.48 -12.14
N MET A 300 -1.10 22.63 -12.71
CA MET A 300 -2.40 22.28 -12.13
C MET A 300 -2.70 20.78 -12.15
N PHE A 301 -2.40 20.10 -13.25
CA PHE A 301 -2.77 18.69 -13.42
C PHE A 301 -1.72 17.77 -12.81
N PRO A 302 -2.10 16.77 -11.99
CA PRO A 302 -1.17 15.73 -11.54
C PRO A 302 -0.78 14.83 -12.72
N GLN A 303 0.40 14.20 -12.65
CA GLN A 303 0.77 13.11 -13.54
C GLN A 303 -0.21 11.94 -13.35
N SER A 304 -0.92 11.55 -14.41
CA SER A 304 -2.02 10.58 -14.35
C SER A 304 -2.54 10.20 -15.75
N LEU A 305 -3.52 9.28 -15.77
CA LEU A 305 -4.45 9.09 -16.90
C LEU A 305 -5.83 9.61 -16.50
N GLU A 306 -6.35 10.59 -17.22
CA GLU A 306 -7.69 11.13 -16.98
C GLU A 306 -8.73 10.39 -17.81
N VAL A 307 -9.76 9.87 -17.14
CA VAL A 307 -11.03 9.45 -17.73
C VAL A 307 -11.96 10.65 -17.72
N GLN A 308 -12.09 11.24 -18.91
CA GLN A 308 -12.74 12.53 -19.12
C GLN A 308 -14.23 12.49 -18.75
N MET A 309 -14.74 13.57 -18.16
CA MET A 309 -16.18 13.77 -17.92
C MET A 309 -16.71 15.03 -18.61
N MET A 310 -15.94 15.65 -19.51
CA MET A 310 -16.40 16.71 -20.42
C MET A 310 -17.72 16.29 -21.08
N HIS A 311 -18.72 17.16 -20.99
CA HIS A 311 -20.02 16.93 -21.61
C HIS A 311 -19.91 16.62 -23.12
N GLU A 312 -20.64 15.60 -23.57
CA GLU A 312 -20.62 14.96 -24.89
C GLU A 312 -19.35 14.13 -25.19
N ASN A 313 -18.36 14.12 -24.30
CA ASN A 313 -17.07 13.46 -24.50
C ASN A 313 -16.65 12.60 -23.29
N ALA A 314 -17.62 12.15 -22.48
CA ALA A 314 -17.35 11.31 -21.32
C ALA A 314 -16.68 9.98 -21.72
N GLY A 315 -15.56 9.66 -21.09
CA GLY A 315 -14.78 8.45 -21.35
C GLY A 315 -13.62 8.61 -22.34
N ASP A 316 -13.38 9.82 -22.87
CA ASP A 316 -12.11 10.11 -23.54
C ASP A 316 -10.94 9.89 -22.57
N PHE A 317 -9.80 9.42 -23.08
CA PHE A 317 -8.57 9.43 -22.28
C PHE A 317 -7.80 10.73 -22.51
N TRP A 318 -7.32 11.34 -21.44
CA TRP A 318 -6.33 12.39 -21.48
C TRP A 318 -5.05 11.94 -20.76
N CYS A 319 -3.96 11.89 -21.53
CA CYS A 319 -2.65 11.50 -21.03
C CYS A 319 -1.95 12.71 -20.37
N ILE A 320 -1.56 12.60 -19.10
CA ILE A 320 -0.88 13.67 -18.36
C ILE A 320 0.43 13.12 -17.82
N HIS A 321 1.54 13.34 -18.52
CA HIS A 321 2.86 12.75 -18.26
C HIS A 321 2.92 11.21 -18.21
N GLU A 322 1.77 10.54 -18.35
CA GLU A 322 1.60 9.12 -18.62
C GLU A 322 1.20 8.88 -20.08
N ASP A 323 1.07 7.62 -20.47
CA ASP A 323 0.59 7.21 -21.78
C ASP A 323 -0.24 5.93 -21.73
N ILE A 324 -1.12 5.76 -22.73
CA ILE A 324 -1.98 4.60 -22.93
C ILE A 324 -2.22 4.37 -24.43
N ALA A 325 -2.29 3.11 -24.84
CA ALA A 325 -2.63 2.71 -26.20
C ALA A 325 -4.08 2.19 -26.28
N VAL A 326 -4.73 2.45 -27.40
CA VAL A 326 -6.04 1.89 -27.75
C VAL A 326 -6.01 1.40 -29.21
N PRO A 327 -6.98 0.60 -29.67
CA PRO A 327 -7.14 0.34 -31.10
C PRO A 327 -7.34 1.64 -31.89
N ASP A 328 -6.85 1.69 -33.13
CA ASP A 328 -7.00 2.81 -34.08
C ASP A 328 -6.45 4.18 -33.60
N MET A 329 -5.31 4.16 -32.87
CA MET A 329 -4.65 5.35 -32.33
C MET A 329 -4.51 6.53 -33.31
N VAL A 330 -4.17 6.28 -34.58
CA VAL A 330 -3.97 7.39 -35.54
C VAL A 330 -5.28 8.15 -35.77
N ALA A 331 -6.40 7.43 -35.84
CA ALA A 331 -7.72 8.05 -35.99
C ALA A 331 -8.18 8.72 -34.69
N ARG A 332 -7.90 8.11 -33.54
CA ARG A 332 -8.42 8.54 -32.23
C ARG A 332 -7.56 9.59 -31.52
N ARG A 333 -6.28 9.71 -31.87
CA ARG A 333 -5.27 10.57 -31.23
C ARG A 333 -4.48 11.45 -32.22
N GLY A 334 -4.52 11.14 -33.52
CA GLY A 334 -3.78 11.86 -34.55
C GLY A 334 -2.41 11.27 -34.88
N PRO A 335 -1.49 12.03 -35.52
CA PRO A 335 -0.21 11.52 -36.01
C PRO A 335 0.71 10.97 -34.91
N LYS A 336 1.36 9.84 -35.17
CA LYS A 336 2.14 9.08 -34.17
C LYS A 336 3.29 9.86 -33.57
N GLU A 337 3.95 10.70 -34.36
CA GLU A 337 5.05 11.56 -33.94
C GLU A 337 4.64 12.66 -32.95
N LYS A 338 3.34 12.83 -32.69
CA LYS A 338 2.79 13.78 -31.70
C LYS A 338 2.29 13.12 -30.43
N TRP A 339 2.25 11.79 -30.34
CA TRP A 339 1.71 11.12 -29.16
C TRP A 339 2.59 11.34 -27.93
N GLY A 340 1.94 11.55 -26.79
CA GLY A 340 2.58 11.72 -25.49
C GLY A 340 1.64 12.37 -24.48
N GLY A 341 2.17 12.63 -23.28
CA GLY A 341 1.44 13.19 -22.14
C GLY A 341 1.89 14.60 -21.75
N ARG A 342 2.83 15.22 -22.47
CA ARG A 342 3.45 16.50 -22.10
C ARG A 342 2.82 17.68 -22.82
N ASP A 343 3.19 18.90 -22.42
CA ASP A 343 2.81 20.11 -23.13
C ASP A 343 3.27 20.04 -24.60
N GLY A 344 2.36 20.38 -25.51
CA GLY A 344 2.55 20.29 -26.96
C GLY A 344 2.29 18.92 -27.60
N ASP A 345 2.08 17.86 -26.80
CA ASP A 345 1.75 16.53 -27.31
C ASP A 345 0.24 16.40 -27.63
N ALA A 346 -0.08 15.47 -28.52
CA ALA A 346 -1.43 14.96 -28.72
C ALA A 346 -1.81 14.05 -27.54
N ARG A 347 -2.40 14.66 -26.51
CA ARG A 347 -2.71 14.00 -25.23
C ARG A 347 -4.09 13.32 -25.17
N ARG A 348 -5.03 13.79 -26.00
CA ARG A 348 -6.42 13.32 -26.02
C ARG A 348 -6.57 12.11 -26.94
N ILE A 349 -7.26 11.09 -26.45
CA ILE A 349 -7.71 9.93 -27.21
C ILE A 349 -9.24 9.91 -27.14
N VAL A 350 -9.88 10.16 -28.28
CA VAL A 350 -11.35 10.19 -28.41
C VAL A 350 -11.92 8.80 -28.11
N ASN A 351 -13.03 8.71 -27.37
CA ASN A 351 -13.71 7.47 -27.00
C ASN A 351 -14.40 6.79 -28.22
N LEU A 352 -15.09 5.67 -27.99
CA LEU A 352 -15.70 4.81 -29.03
C LEU A 352 -17.13 5.19 -29.41
N THR A 353 -17.81 6.01 -28.62
CA THR A 353 -19.26 6.26 -28.73
C THR A 353 -19.59 7.74 -28.75
N ASP A 354 -20.77 8.04 -29.28
CA ASP A 354 -21.41 9.34 -29.15
C ASP A 354 -22.71 9.15 -28.36
N GLY A 355 -23.04 10.10 -27.46
CA GLY A 355 -24.35 10.13 -26.81
C GLY A 355 -24.58 9.06 -25.72
N SER A 356 -23.52 8.46 -25.16
CA SER A 356 -23.64 7.55 -24.00
C SER A 356 -24.06 8.26 -22.71
N GLU A 357 -23.95 9.59 -22.64
CA GLU A 357 -24.43 10.39 -21.51
C GLU A 357 -25.95 10.58 -21.52
N LYS A 358 -26.53 10.65 -20.32
CA LYS A 358 -27.92 11.07 -20.12
C LYS A 358 -28.07 12.59 -20.28
N PRO A 359 -29.31 13.08 -20.50
CA PRO A 359 -29.59 14.52 -20.54
C PRO A 359 -29.09 15.29 -19.32
N LEU A 360 -28.84 16.58 -19.51
CA LEU A 360 -28.40 17.48 -18.46
C LEU A 360 -29.27 17.40 -17.20
N GLY A 361 -28.63 17.28 -16.03
CA GLY A 361 -29.28 17.17 -14.73
C GLY A 361 -29.63 15.74 -14.30
N GLU A 362 -29.57 14.77 -15.21
CA GLU A 362 -29.72 13.35 -14.88
C GLU A 362 -28.41 12.71 -14.41
N TRP A 363 -28.54 11.64 -13.63
CA TRP A 363 -27.39 10.91 -13.08
C TRP A 363 -26.79 9.95 -14.11
N ASN A 364 -25.55 10.20 -14.49
CA ASN A 364 -24.70 9.30 -15.25
C ASN A 364 -24.02 8.31 -14.31
N ARG A 365 -23.90 7.06 -14.76
CA ARG A 365 -23.05 6.05 -14.13
C ARG A 365 -21.84 5.79 -15.01
N MET A 366 -20.65 6.01 -14.49
CA MET A 366 -19.39 5.66 -15.13
C MET A 366 -18.72 4.54 -14.34
N VAL A 367 -18.21 3.53 -15.04
CA VAL A 367 -17.42 2.45 -14.44
C VAL A 367 -16.04 2.47 -15.07
N VAL A 368 -15.00 2.52 -14.24
CA VAL A 368 -13.59 2.50 -14.65
C VAL A 368 -12.93 1.29 -14.02
N GLU A 369 -12.53 0.30 -14.82
CA GLU A 369 -11.74 -0.83 -14.34
C GLU A 369 -10.27 -0.64 -14.71
N CYS A 370 -9.42 -0.61 -13.69
CA CYS A 370 -7.97 -0.64 -13.79
C CYS A 370 -7.50 -2.05 -13.41
N LEU A 371 -6.83 -2.75 -14.32
CA LEU A 371 -6.23 -4.06 -14.05
C LEU A 371 -4.88 -4.20 -14.75
N GLY A 372 -3.80 -4.33 -13.98
CA GLY A 372 -2.44 -4.38 -14.47
C GLY A 372 -2.08 -3.10 -15.24
N ASN A 373 -1.92 -3.22 -16.56
CA ASN A 373 -1.62 -2.09 -17.45
C ASN A 373 -2.80 -1.76 -18.40
N GLN A 374 -4.03 -2.08 -17.99
CA GLN A 374 -5.23 -1.83 -18.77
C GLN A 374 -6.22 -0.96 -18.02
N ILE A 375 -6.95 -0.13 -18.77
CA ILE A 375 -8.06 0.68 -18.27
C ILE A 375 -9.26 0.49 -19.18
N LYS A 376 -10.39 0.06 -18.62
CA LYS A 376 -11.65 -0.16 -19.35
C LYS A 376 -12.74 0.73 -18.76
N VAL A 377 -13.50 1.40 -19.63
CA VAL A 377 -14.42 2.47 -19.25
C VAL A 377 -15.79 2.22 -19.86
N TRP A 378 -16.82 2.28 -19.02
CA TRP A 378 -18.21 2.29 -19.43
C TRP A 378 -18.93 3.55 -18.96
N VAL A 379 -19.86 4.05 -19.77
CA VAL A 379 -20.78 5.13 -19.40
C VAL A 379 -22.20 4.65 -19.68
N ASN A 380 -23.03 4.62 -18.63
CA ASN A 380 -24.42 4.15 -18.67
C ASN A 380 -24.63 2.77 -19.34
N GLY A 381 -23.63 1.89 -19.25
CA GLY A 381 -23.66 0.54 -19.82
C GLY A 381 -22.97 0.41 -21.17
N ASP A 382 -22.68 1.51 -21.86
CA ASP A 382 -21.94 1.49 -23.12
C ASP A 382 -20.44 1.38 -22.85
N LEU A 383 -19.74 0.49 -23.54
CA LEU A 383 -18.27 0.44 -23.53
C LEU A 383 -17.74 1.62 -24.35
N VAL A 384 -17.26 2.65 -23.65
CA VAL A 384 -16.77 3.88 -24.29
C VAL A 384 -15.28 3.84 -24.54
N ASN A 385 -14.49 3.11 -23.73
CA ASN A 385 -13.06 3.00 -23.97
C ASN A 385 -12.45 1.73 -23.37
N HIS A 386 -11.39 1.23 -24.01
CA HIS A 386 -10.55 0.16 -23.47
C HIS A 386 -9.12 0.39 -23.97
N GLY A 387 -8.25 0.77 -23.06
CA GLY A 387 -6.83 0.94 -23.32
C GLY A 387 -5.96 -0.09 -22.63
N HIS A 388 -4.78 -0.27 -23.19
CA HIS A 388 -3.73 -1.19 -22.75
C HIS A 388 -2.37 -0.49 -22.83
N ASP A 389 -1.33 -1.17 -22.35
CA ASP A 389 0.03 -0.63 -22.28
C ASP A 389 0.10 0.71 -21.52
N CYS A 390 -0.72 0.85 -20.47
CA CYS A 390 -0.62 1.98 -19.56
C CYS A 390 0.78 2.04 -18.94
N THR A 391 1.38 3.22 -18.95
CA THR A 391 2.69 3.45 -18.32
C THR A 391 2.62 3.45 -16.79
N ALA A 392 1.45 3.80 -16.23
CA ALA A 392 1.11 3.68 -14.82
C ALA A 392 0.15 2.51 -14.56
N LYS A 393 0.37 1.81 -13.45
CA LYS A 393 -0.44 0.65 -13.00
C LYS A 393 -1.08 0.86 -11.62
N GLN A 394 -0.62 1.87 -10.89
CA GLN A 394 -1.11 2.22 -9.57
C GLN A 394 -0.90 3.71 -9.31
N GLY A 395 -1.68 4.27 -8.40
CA GLY A 395 -1.53 5.63 -7.91
C GLY A 395 -2.82 6.10 -7.24
N GLN A 396 -2.89 7.37 -6.89
CA GLN A 396 -4.07 7.96 -6.26
C GLN A 396 -5.21 8.11 -7.28
N ILE A 397 -6.42 8.30 -6.78
CA ILE A 397 -7.58 8.67 -7.59
C ILE A 397 -7.85 10.16 -7.32
N ALA A 398 -8.13 10.94 -8.37
CA ALA A 398 -8.49 12.34 -8.20
C ALA A 398 -9.77 12.71 -8.93
N VAL A 399 -10.54 13.62 -8.32
CA VAL A 399 -11.70 14.27 -8.94
C VAL A 399 -11.34 15.72 -9.25
N GLN A 400 -11.68 16.15 -10.45
CA GLN A 400 -11.30 17.46 -10.98
C GLN A 400 -12.29 18.58 -10.61
N ALA A 401 -11.79 19.80 -10.47
CA ALA A 401 -12.56 21.03 -10.60
C ALA A 401 -12.06 21.81 -11.81
N GLU A 402 -12.85 21.88 -12.89
CA GLU A 402 -12.50 22.63 -14.11
C GLU A 402 -13.72 23.26 -14.81
N GLY A 403 -14.21 24.36 -14.26
CA GLY A 403 -15.13 25.29 -14.93
C GLY A 403 -16.62 24.94 -14.88
N SER A 404 -17.03 23.74 -14.44
CA SER A 404 -18.44 23.39 -14.25
C SER A 404 -18.70 22.67 -12.94
N GLU A 405 -19.90 22.88 -12.39
CA GLU A 405 -20.32 22.26 -11.14
C GLU A 405 -20.83 20.84 -11.39
N VAL A 406 -20.25 19.88 -10.69
CA VAL A 406 -20.57 18.45 -10.78
C VAL A 406 -20.83 17.90 -9.39
N GLU A 407 -21.94 17.18 -9.26
CA GLU A 407 -22.30 16.46 -8.03
C GLU A 407 -21.99 14.98 -8.20
N PHE A 408 -21.43 14.38 -7.16
CA PHE A 408 -21.10 12.97 -7.05
C PHE A 408 -21.83 12.38 -5.86
N ARG A 409 -22.67 11.37 -6.09
CA ARG A 409 -23.37 10.64 -5.01
C ARG A 409 -22.80 9.26 -4.72
N LYS A 410 -21.96 8.73 -5.63
CA LYS A 410 -21.28 7.44 -5.49
C LYS A 410 -19.87 7.55 -6.04
N LEU A 411 -18.90 7.15 -5.23
CA LEU A 411 -17.50 6.88 -5.59
C LEU A 411 -17.13 5.58 -4.91
N LEU A 412 -17.49 4.45 -5.54
CA LEU A 412 -17.35 3.13 -4.94
C LEU A 412 -16.17 2.40 -5.58
N LEU A 413 -15.19 2.03 -4.78
CA LEU A 413 -14.02 1.27 -5.20
C LEU A 413 -14.21 -0.19 -4.81
N THR A 414 -14.14 -1.07 -5.80
CA THR A 414 -14.20 -2.52 -5.64
C THR A 414 -12.88 -3.09 -6.16
N PRO A 415 -12.07 -3.74 -5.33
CA PRO A 415 -10.90 -4.44 -5.81
C PRO A 415 -11.27 -5.57 -6.78
N ILE A 416 -10.50 -5.74 -7.86
CA ILE A 416 -10.80 -6.73 -8.91
C ILE A 416 -9.56 -7.56 -9.28
N THR A 417 -9.79 -8.80 -9.70
CA THR A 417 -8.75 -9.71 -10.22
C THR A 417 -8.91 -10.00 -11.72
N GLU A 418 -10.02 -9.58 -12.31
CA GLU A 418 -10.34 -9.75 -13.73
C GLU A 418 -11.12 -8.55 -14.27
N LEU A 419 -10.95 -8.25 -15.56
CA LEU A 419 -11.77 -7.25 -16.26
C LEU A 419 -13.11 -7.86 -16.62
N SER A 420 -14.17 -7.06 -16.57
CA SER A 420 -15.49 -7.50 -16.96
C SER A 420 -15.62 -7.64 -18.47
N ASP A 421 -16.25 -8.72 -18.92
CA ASP A 421 -16.58 -8.92 -20.34
C ASP A 421 -17.68 -7.96 -20.83
N ALA A 422 -18.64 -7.65 -19.96
CA ALA A 422 -19.76 -6.73 -20.20
C ALA A 422 -19.77 -5.60 -19.16
N ALA A 423 -20.64 -4.60 -19.34
CA ALA A 423 -20.82 -3.55 -18.35
C ALA A 423 -21.20 -4.16 -17.00
N PRO A 424 -20.48 -3.86 -15.91
CA PRO A 424 -20.83 -4.34 -14.58
C PRO A 424 -22.21 -3.82 -14.17
N GLU A 425 -23.07 -4.67 -13.60
CA GLU A 425 -24.41 -4.27 -13.13
C GLU A 425 -24.36 -3.29 -11.95
#